data_AF-A0A3N5V7B7-F1
#
_entry.id   AF-A0A3N5V7B7-F1
#
_cell.length_a   1.000
_cell.length_b   1.000
_cell.length_c   1.000
_cell.angle_alpha   90.00
_cell.angle_beta   90.00
_cell.angle_gamma   90.00
#
_symmetry.space_group_name_H-M   'P 1'
#
loop_
_entity.id
_entity.type
_entity.pdbx_description
1 polymer ?
#
loop_
_entity_poly.entity_id
_entity_poly.type
_entity_poly.pdbx_seq_one_letter_code
_entity_poly.pdbx_strand_id
1 'polypeptide(L)'
;MSEFAFFRFKSANMLTDEEERHREEMISLTEQVLDSRGIECDARIAKISEDRLRDILEEVRRLRRKKKKNYLLSDDIKLNEEHKDIENDEGEATYIR
;
A
#
# COMPACT_ATOMS: atom_id res chain seq x y z
N MET A 1 -2.65 -8.02 17.52
CA MET A 1 -3.30 -6.82 16.95
C MET A 1 -2.23 -5.84 16.54
N SER A 2 -2.06 -5.61 15.23
CA SER A 2 -0.96 -4.82 14.64
C SER A 2 -1.12 -3.30 14.75
N GLU A 3 -1.76 -2.76 15.80
CA GLU A 3 -1.97 -1.31 15.93
C GLU A 3 -0.66 -0.52 15.90
N PHE A 4 0.41 -1.12 16.44
CA PHE A 4 1.72 -0.49 16.49
C PHE A 4 2.30 -0.23 15.09
N ALA A 5 2.03 -1.10 14.12
CA ALA A 5 2.43 -0.90 12.74
C ALA A 5 1.70 0.30 12.11
N PHE A 6 0.40 0.45 12.39
CA PHE A 6 -0.38 1.60 11.95
C PHE A 6 0.16 2.91 12.53
N PHE A 7 0.47 2.94 13.83
CA PHE A 7 1.07 4.11 14.46
C PHE A 7 2.44 4.47 13.85
N ARG A 8 3.24 3.47 13.45
CA ARG A 8 4.51 3.69 12.76
C ARG A 8 4.33 4.35 11.41
N PHE A 9 3.37 3.89 10.60
CA PHE A 9 3.05 4.55 9.32
C PHE A 9 2.59 5.99 9.53
N LYS A 10 1.76 6.23 10.55
CA LYS A 10 1.27 7.56 10.92
C LYS A 10 2.39 8.47 11.38
N SER A 11 3.25 8.02 12.30
CA SER A 11 4.38 8.82 12.81
C SER A 11 5.40 9.16 11.73
N ALA A 12 5.52 8.32 10.70
CA ALA A 12 6.39 8.54 9.57
C ALA A 12 5.73 9.33 8.43
N ASN A 13 4.49 9.86 8.63
CA ASN A 13 3.71 10.57 7.62
C ASN A 13 3.59 9.83 6.28
N MET A 14 3.50 8.50 6.31
CA MET A 14 3.42 7.66 5.11
C MET A 14 1.98 7.38 4.67
N LEU A 15 1.00 7.68 5.52
CA LEU A 15 -0.42 7.47 5.27
C LEU A 15 -1.04 8.70 4.58
N THR A 16 -2.03 8.45 3.74
CA THR A 16 -2.94 9.47 3.18
C THR A 16 -4.14 9.69 4.09
N ASP A 17 -4.84 10.82 3.94
CA ASP A 17 -6.03 11.17 4.74
C ASP A 17 -7.15 10.11 4.65
N GLU A 18 -7.26 9.42 3.51
CA GLU A 18 -8.19 8.30 3.38
C GLU A 18 -7.75 7.07 4.17
N GLU A 19 -6.47 6.74 4.17
CA GLU A 19 -5.92 5.60 4.90
C GLU A 19 -5.98 5.84 6.42
N GLU A 20 -5.78 7.08 6.85
CA GLU A 20 -5.90 7.45 8.26
C GLU A 20 -7.36 7.38 8.74
N ARG A 21 -8.33 7.76 7.90
CA ARG A 21 -9.76 7.59 8.19
C ARG A 21 -10.19 6.13 8.26
N HIS A 22 -9.64 5.27 7.40
CA HIS A 22 -9.92 3.83 7.39
C HIS A 22 -8.92 3.04 8.28
N ARG A 23 -8.73 3.48 9.52
CA ARG A 23 -7.76 2.90 10.46
C ARG A 23 -7.91 1.38 10.63
N GLU A 24 -9.14 0.90 10.84
CA GLU A 24 -9.40 -0.54 11.07
C GLU A 24 -9.05 -1.39 9.84
N GLU A 25 -9.39 -0.90 8.64
CA GLU A 25 -9.05 -1.56 7.38
C GLU A 25 -7.52 -1.67 7.24
N MET A 26 -6.80 -0.58 7.49
CA MET A 26 -5.35 -0.54 7.41
C MET A 26 -4.70 -1.49 8.42
N ILE A 27 -5.18 -1.55 9.65
CA ILE A 27 -4.66 -2.47 10.67
C ILE A 27 -4.87 -3.92 10.22
N SER A 28 -6.07 -4.28 9.75
CA SER A 28 -6.39 -5.65 9.30
C SER A 28 -5.56 -6.06 8.08
N LEU A 29 -5.37 -5.16 7.12
CA LEU A 29 -4.54 -5.44 5.95
C LEU A 29 -3.07 -5.58 6.33
N THR A 30 -2.58 -4.75 7.25
CA THR A 30 -1.20 -4.82 7.72
C THR A 30 -0.94 -6.14 8.45
N GLU A 31 -1.87 -6.59 9.29
CA GLU A 31 -1.81 -7.91 9.93
C GLU A 31 -1.66 -9.04 8.90
N GLN A 32 -2.49 -9.03 7.84
CA GLN A 32 -2.39 -10.01 6.75
C GLN A 32 -1.02 -10.01 6.05
N VAL A 33 -0.44 -8.83 5.81
CA VAL A 33 0.90 -8.71 5.19
C VAL A 33 1.98 -9.23 6.14
N LEU A 34 1.91 -8.87 7.42
CA LEU A 34 2.90 -9.28 8.42
C LEU A 34 2.87 -10.79 8.65
N ASP A 35 1.67 -11.38 8.74
CA ASP A 35 1.47 -12.82 8.86
C ASP A 35 2.04 -13.55 7.64
N SER A 36 1.76 -13.05 6.43
CA SER A 36 2.29 -13.63 5.18
C SER A 36 3.81 -13.59 5.10
N ARG A 37 4.43 -12.56 5.71
CA ARG A 37 5.89 -12.40 5.79
C ARG A 37 6.52 -13.12 7.00
N GLY A 38 5.71 -13.72 7.88
CA GLY A 38 6.19 -14.32 9.13
C GLY A 38 6.83 -13.31 10.08
N ILE A 39 6.33 -12.07 10.11
CA ILE A 39 6.81 -11.00 11.00
C ILE A 39 5.83 -10.86 12.16
N GLU A 40 6.28 -11.22 13.36
CA GLU A 40 5.49 -11.01 14.58
C GLU A 40 5.29 -9.52 14.88
N CYS A 41 4.03 -9.16 15.15
CA CYS A 41 3.55 -7.78 15.10
C CYS A 41 4.10 -6.84 16.18
N ASP A 42 4.46 -7.32 17.36
CA ASP A 42 4.63 -6.41 18.50
C ASP A 42 6.07 -5.91 18.69
N ALA A 43 7.08 -6.78 18.54
CA ALA A 43 8.49 -6.40 18.80
C ALA A 43 9.32 -6.14 17.54
N ARG A 44 8.98 -6.82 16.43
CA ARG A 44 9.80 -6.77 15.21
C ARG A 44 9.48 -5.52 14.40
N ILE A 45 8.19 -5.17 14.22
CA ILE A 45 7.80 -3.99 13.45
C ILE A 45 8.40 -2.69 14.00
N ALA A 46 8.51 -2.58 15.32
CA ALA A 46 9.13 -1.44 15.99
C ALA A 46 10.62 -1.26 15.64
N LYS A 47 11.29 -2.33 15.22
CA LYS A 47 12.72 -2.32 14.88
C LYS A 47 12.98 -2.35 13.37
N ILE A 48 11.91 -2.31 12.56
CA ILE A 48 12.02 -2.26 11.10
C ILE A 48 12.46 -0.84 10.68
N SER A 49 13.38 -0.77 9.70
CA SER A 49 13.81 0.47 9.08
C SER A 49 12.70 1.12 8.25
N GLU A 50 12.78 2.42 8.00
CA GLU A 50 11.76 3.13 7.22
C GLU A 50 11.57 2.55 5.81
N ASP A 51 12.64 2.10 5.14
CA ASP A 51 12.56 1.50 3.81
C ASP A 51 11.70 0.24 3.80
N ARG A 52 11.95 -0.67 4.76
CA ARG A 52 11.14 -1.89 4.90
C ARG A 52 9.72 -1.58 5.35
N LEU A 53 9.52 -0.52 6.12
CA LEU A 53 8.20 -0.05 6.50
C LEU A 53 7.42 0.44 5.25
N ARG A 54 8.08 1.13 4.32
CA ARG A 54 7.51 1.49 3.01
C ARG A 54 7.16 0.26 2.19
N ASP A 55 8.02 -0.75 2.12
CA ASP A 55 7.74 -2.00 1.39
C ASP A 55 6.49 -2.70 1.93
N ILE A 56 6.30 -2.70 3.24
CA ILE A 56 5.12 -3.27 3.89
C ILE A 56 3.88 -2.46 3.53
N LEU A 57 3.97 -1.12 3.61
CA LEU A 57 2.85 -0.23 3.28
C LEU A 57 2.44 -0.33 1.80
N GLU A 58 3.41 -0.46 0.90
CA GLU A 58 3.14 -0.68 -0.52
C GLU A 58 2.40 -1.99 -0.76
N GLU A 59 2.77 -3.05 -0.05
CA GLU A 59 2.05 -4.32 -0.12
C GLU A 59 0.64 -4.24 0.48
N VAL A 60 0.45 -3.49 1.57
CA VAL A 60 -0.86 -3.18 2.14
C VAL A 60 -1.73 -2.45 1.11
N ARG A 61 -1.18 -1.42 0.44
CA ARG A 61 -1.86 -0.70 -0.64
C ARG A 61 -2.19 -1.62 -1.81
N ARG A 62 -1.28 -2.53 -2.18
CA ARG A 62 -1.51 -3.54 -3.21
C ARG A 62 -2.66 -4.47 -2.83
N LEU A 63 -2.72 -4.94 -1.59
CA LEU A 63 -3.84 -5.76 -1.10
C LEU A 63 -5.15 -4.98 -1.07
N ARG A 64 -5.13 -3.72 -0.67
CA ARG A 64 -6.31 -2.83 -0.69
C ARG A 64 -6.88 -2.68 -2.09
N ARG A 65 -6.01 -2.40 -3.09
CA ARG A 65 -6.39 -2.34 -4.50
C ARG A 65 -6.93 -3.68 -5.01
N LYS A 66 -6.31 -4.80 -4.63
CA LYS A 66 -6.79 -6.15 -5.01
C LYS A 66 -8.14 -6.48 -4.38
N LYS A 67 -8.38 -6.15 -3.10
CA LYS A 67 -9.69 -6.32 -2.46
C LYS A 67 -10.75 -5.48 -3.15
N LYS A 68 -10.46 -4.22 -3.47
CA LYS A 68 -11.38 -3.36 -4.23
C LYS A 68 -11.69 -3.93 -5.62
N LYS A 69 -10.68 -4.44 -6.32
CA LYS A 69 -10.86 -5.11 -7.62
C LYS A 69 -11.70 -6.39 -7.51
N ASN A 70 -11.47 -7.22 -6.49
CA ASN A 70 -12.24 -8.45 -6.26
C ASN A 70 -13.70 -8.16 -5.85
N TYR A 71 -13.95 -7.06 -5.13
CA TYR A 71 -15.30 -6.61 -4.82
C TYR A 71 -16.04 -6.18 -6.10
N LEU A 72 -15.38 -5.38 -6.95
CA LEU A 72 -15.93 -4.98 -8.26
C LEU A 72 -16.14 -6.18 -9.22
N LEU A 73 -15.25 -7.19 -9.18
CA LEU A 73 -15.36 -8.38 -10.02
C LEU A 73 -16.48 -9.33 -9.57
N SER A 74 -16.84 -9.30 -8.28
CA SER A 74 -17.92 -10.11 -7.73
C SER A 74 -19.30 -9.54 -8.09
N ASP A 75 -19.37 -8.24 -8.36
CA ASP A 75 -20.64 -7.59 -8.67
C ASP A 75 -20.89 -7.36 -10.16
N ASP A 76 -19.88 -7.23 -11.04
CA ASP A 76 -20.14 -7.08 -12.48
C ASP A 76 -19.03 -7.57 -13.42
N ILE A 77 -19.44 -8.43 -14.35
CA ILE A 77 -18.78 -8.64 -15.64
C ILE A 77 -18.70 -7.29 -16.36
N LYS A 78 -17.47 -6.85 -16.71
CA LYS A 78 -17.05 -5.67 -17.51
C LYS A 78 -16.55 -4.47 -16.67
N LEU A 79 -15.24 -4.20 -16.75
CA LEU A 79 -14.68 -3.22 -17.70
C LEU A 79 -13.17 -3.05 -17.45
N ASN A 80 -12.44 -3.31 -18.53
CA ASN A 80 -11.15 -2.76 -18.98
C ASN A 80 -9.96 -2.65 -18.01
N GLU A 81 -8.95 -3.44 -18.37
CA GLU A 81 -7.54 -3.10 -18.26
C GLU A 81 -7.28 -1.63 -18.61
N GLU A 82 -6.74 -0.89 -17.65
CA GLU A 82 -5.76 0.15 -17.96
C GLU A 82 -4.53 -0.12 -17.11
N HIS A 83 -3.63 -0.94 -17.68
CA HIS A 83 -2.21 -0.83 -17.46
C HIS A 83 -1.81 0.59 -17.90
N LYS A 84 -1.52 1.47 -16.95
CA LYS A 84 -0.63 2.60 -17.19
C LYS A 84 0.62 2.34 -16.39
N ASP A 85 1.51 1.56 -16.99
CA ASP A 85 2.93 1.67 -16.73
C ASP A 85 3.30 3.10 -17.14
N ILE A 86 3.52 3.95 -16.14
CA ILE A 86 4.11 5.26 -16.36
C ILE A 86 5.60 4.98 -16.54
N GLU A 87 6.01 4.85 -17.80
CA GLU A 87 7.40 4.89 -18.21
C GLU A 87 7.97 6.26 -17.80
N ASN A 88 8.86 6.23 -16.79
CA ASN A 88 9.88 7.25 -16.66
C ASN A 88 10.95 6.92 -17.69
N ASP A 89 11.10 7.76 -18.72
CA ASP A 89 12.40 7.90 -19.39
C ASP A 89 12.61 9.36 -19.82
N GLU A 90 13.81 9.83 -19.50
CA GLU A 90 14.31 11.18 -19.64
C GLU A 90 14.72 11.42 -21.11
N GLY A 91 14.42 12.57 -21.73
CA GLY A 91 14.79 12.77 -23.14
C GLY A 91 14.45 14.11 -23.77
N GLU A 92 15.20 15.14 -23.37
CA GLU A 92 15.77 16.23 -24.17
C GLU A 92 15.28 16.54 -25.63
N ALA A 93 15.00 17.84 -25.86
CA ALA A 93 15.10 18.65 -27.10
C ALA A 93 14.08 18.41 -28.25
N THR A 94 13.42 19.42 -28.82
CA THR A 94 13.98 20.58 -29.54
C THR A 94 12.86 21.58 -29.90
N TYR A 95 13.16 22.88 -29.83
CA TYR A 95 12.34 23.95 -30.43
C TYR A 95 12.64 24.08 -31.93
N ILE A 96 11.61 24.09 -32.78
CA ILE A 96 11.67 24.59 -34.17
C ILE A 96 10.35 25.35 -34.42
N ARG A 97 10.36 26.66 -34.15
CA ARG A 97 10.50 27.84 -35.04
C ARG A 97 9.19 28.30 -35.65
#